data_AF-A0A7S3XBJ3-F1
#
_entry.id   AF-A0A7S3XBJ3-F1
#
_cell.length_a   1.000
_cell.length_b   1.000
_cell.length_c   1.000
_cell.angle_alpha   90.00
_cell.angle_beta   90.00
_cell.angle_gamma   90.00
#
_symmetry.space_group_name_H-M   'P 1'
#
loop_
_entity.id
_entity.type
_entity.pdbx_description
1 polymer ?
#
loop_
_entity_poly.entity_id
_entity_poly.type
_entity_poly.pdbx_seq_one_letter_code
_entity_poly.pdbx_strand_id
1 'polypeptide(L)'
;AKVAIKCSAIGSDEVLAVINAPVFFDNRKEEICARTFGCMSEEHPKAATIFAQGEFLISGESMRFVKRPAFNDGNDQYRLTPSEIKAKIVEKDADVVYAFQVRNP
;
A
#
# COMPACT_ATOMS: atom_id res chain seq x y z
N ALA A 1 -9.50 -6.75 -20.17
CA ALA A 1 -8.25 -5.95 -20.21
C ALA A 1 -7.39 -6.23 -18.99
N LYS A 2 -6.10 -5.89 -19.01
CA LYS A 2 -5.17 -6.02 -17.87
C LYS A 2 -4.30 -4.76 -17.78
N VAL A 3 -3.98 -4.31 -16.58
CA VAL A 3 -3.07 -3.18 -16.34
C VAL A 3 -1.87 -3.66 -15.52
N ALA A 4 -0.66 -3.40 -16.01
CA ALA A 4 0.58 -3.71 -15.31
C ALA A 4 0.97 -2.55 -14.40
N ILE A 5 1.26 -2.85 -13.14
CA ILE A 5 1.79 -1.91 -12.16
C ILE A 5 3.30 -2.06 -12.12
N LYS A 6 3.97 -0.92 -12.33
CA LYS A 6 5.42 -0.76 -12.29
C LYS A 6 5.76 0.34 -11.31
N CYS A 7 6.93 0.26 -10.68
CA CYS A 7 7.42 1.31 -9.80
C CYS A 7 8.93 1.41 -9.93
N SER A 8 9.41 2.55 -10.44
CA SER A 8 10.84 2.81 -10.63
C SER A 8 11.63 2.79 -9.32
N ALA A 9 11.00 3.16 -8.20
CA ALA A 9 11.65 3.24 -6.89
C ALA A 9 12.00 1.89 -6.25
N ILE A 10 11.31 0.81 -6.62
CA ILE A 10 11.49 -0.51 -5.99
C ILE A 10 11.69 -1.66 -6.98
N GLY A 11 11.33 -1.47 -8.25
CA GLY A 11 11.26 -2.54 -9.24
C GLY A 11 12.02 -2.27 -10.52
N SER A 12 12.81 -1.20 -10.63
CA SER A 12 13.57 -0.87 -11.86
C SER A 12 12.72 -0.95 -13.15
N ASP A 13 11.47 -0.49 -13.08
CA ASP A 13 10.45 -0.55 -14.15
C ASP A 13 10.01 -1.95 -14.62
N GLU A 14 10.35 -2.98 -13.86
CA GLU A 14 9.76 -4.30 -13.98
C GLU A 14 8.29 -4.30 -13.53
N VAL A 15 7.52 -5.25 -14.06
CA VAL A 15 6.14 -5.46 -13.61
C VAL A 15 6.16 -6.05 -12.21
N LEU A 16 5.52 -5.36 -11.26
CA LEU A 16 5.40 -5.77 -9.86
C LEU A 16 4.06 -6.45 -9.58
N ALA A 17 3.00 -5.96 -10.22
CA ALA A 17 1.67 -6.51 -10.08
C ALA A 17 0.84 -6.31 -11.36
N VAL A 18 -0.26 -7.05 -11.47
CA VAL A 18 -1.21 -6.94 -12.58
C VAL A 18 -2.63 -6.84 -12.01
N ILE A 19 -3.37 -5.83 -12.47
CA ILE A 19 -4.81 -5.67 -12.22
C ILE A 19 -5.56 -6.33 -13.38
N ASN A 20 -6.46 -7.26 -13.07
CA ASN A 20 -7.35 -7.89 -14.04
C ASN A 20 -8.71 -7.18 -14.06
N ALA A 21 -9.31 -7.09 -15.25
CA ALA A 21 -10.60 -6.43 -15.49
C ALA A 21 -10.65 -5.02 -14.86
N PRO A 22 -9.77 -4.10 -15.31
CA PRO A 22 -9.64 -2.79 -14.69
C PRO A 22 -10.91 -1.95 -14.89
N VAL A 23 -11.26 -1.20 -13.85
CA VAL A 23 -12.35 -0.21 -13.84
C VAL A 23 -11.76 1.12 -13.40
N PHE A 24 -12.01 2.15 -14.20
CA PHE A 24 -11.58 3.53 -13.92
C PHE A 24 -12.78 4.34 -13.42
N PHE A 25 -12.55 5.18 -12.42
CA PHE A 25 -13.56 6.05 -11.84
C PHE A 25 -12.94 7.34 -11.32
N ASP A 26 -13.76 8.37 -11.14
CA ASP A 26 -13.28 9.70 -10.79
C ASP A 26 -12.59 9.72 -9.42
N ASN A 27 -11.43 10.35 -9.37
CA ASN A 27 -10.74 10.67 -8.13
C ASN A 27 -11.39 11.93 -7.53
N ARG A 28 -12.47 11.77 -6.77
CA ARG A 28 -13.19 12.89 -6.13
C ARG A 28 -12.40 13.39 -4.90
N LYS A 29 -11.23 14.00 -5.15
CA LYS A 29 -10.17 14.30 -4.16
C LYS A 29 -10.70 15.05 -2.93
N GLU A 30 -11.51 16.08 -3.12
CA GLU A 30 -12.10 16.86 -2.03
C GLU A 30 -12.98 15.98 -1.11
N GLU A 31 -13.91 15.21 -1.69
CA GLU A 31 -14.78 14.31 -0.93
C GLU A 31 -13.97 13.23 -0.20
N ILE A 32 -12.98 12.64 -0.86
CA ILE A 32 -12.11 11.62 -0.27
C ILE A 32 -11.35 12.19 0.93
N CYS A 33 -10.73 13.37 0.78
CA CYS A 33 -10.01 14.03 1.87
C CYS A 33 -10.93 14.39 3.03
N ALA A 34 -12.07 15.04 2.75
CA ALA A 34 -13.03 15.44 3.78
C ALA A 34 -13.57 14.24 4.58
N ARG A 35 -13.90 13.13 3.91
CA ARG A 35 -14.40 11.92 4.59
C ARG A 35 -13.32 11.12 5.32
N THR A 36 -12.08 11.15 4.84
CA THR A 36 -10.98 10.37 5.42
C THR A 36 -10.29 11.09 6.57
N PHE A 37 -10.04 12.39 6.42
CA PHE A 37 -9.25 13.18 7.37
C PHE A 37 -10.10 14.17 8.17
N GLY A 38 -11.37 14.39 7.80
CA GLY A 38 -12.19 15.46 8.38
C GLY A 38 -11.74 16.86 7.93
N CYS A 39 -10.82 16.96 6.97
CA CYS A 39 -10.32 18.21 6.42
C CYS A 39 -9.87 18.03 4.96
N MET A 40 -9.72 19.15 4.26
CA MET A 40 -9.25 19.21 2.87
C MET A 40 -8.04 20.11 2.69
N SER A 41 -7.40 20.52 3.80
CA SER A 41 -6.22 21.40 3.74
C SER A 41 -5.05 20.66 3.12
N GLU A 42 -4.47 21.22 2.07
CA GLU A 42 -3.22 20.73 1.46
C GLU A 42 -1.99 20.92 2.36
N GLU A 43 -2.12 21.66 3.47
CA GLU A 43 -1.08 21.69 4.50
C GLU A 43 -0.98 20.35 5.24
N HIS A 44 -2.03 19.52 5.23
CA HIS A 44 -2.00 18.17 5.77
C HIS A 44 -1.22 17.24 4.80
N PRO A 45 -0.07 16.64 5.20
CA PRO A 45 0.82 15.94 4.28
C PRO A 45 0.17 14.80 3.47
N LYS A 46 -0.80 14.09 4.07
CA LYS A 46 -1.53 13.04 3.35
C LYS A 46 -2.59 13.58 2.40
N ALA A 47 -3.21 14.72 2.72
CA ALA A 47 -4.17 15.35 1.82
C ALA A 47 -3.44 15.92 0.61
N ALA A 48 -2.31 16.61 0.82
CA ALA A 48 -1.41 17.09 -0.23
C ALA A 48 -1.07 15.99 -1.25
N THR A 49 -0.77 14.78 -0.76
CA THR A 49 -0.46 13.63 -1.62
C THR A 49 -1.64 13.23 -2.50
N ILE A 50 -2.88 13.28 -1.98
CA ILE A 50 -4.09 12.96 -2.77
C ILE A 50 -4.37 14.07 -3.79
N PHE A 51 -4.24 15.34 -3.40
CA PHE A 51 -4.43 16.48 -4.31
C PHE A 51 -3.45 16.47 -5.48
N ALA A 52 -2.21 16.02 -5.26
CA ALA A 52 -1.18 15.86 -6.29
C ALA A 52 -1.39 14.66 -7.24
N GLN A 53 -2.32 13.74 -6.96
CA GLN A 53 -2.61 12.60 -7.85
C GLN A 53 -3.38 13.05 -9.10
N GLY A 54 -3.51 12.16 -10.09
CA GLY A 54 -4.35 12.39 -11.27
C GLY A 54 -5.86 12.36 -10.98
N GLU A 55 -6.65 12.63 -12.02
CA GLU A 55 -8.11 12.77 -11.94
C GLU A 55 -8.88 11.45 -11.84
N PHE A 56 -8.22 10.31 -12.07
CA PHE A 56 -8.85 8.99 -12.05
C PHE A 56 -8.17 8.05 -11.06
N LEU A 57 -9.00 7.23 -10.42
CA LEU A 57 -8.59 6.04 -9.69
C LEU A 57 -8.83 4.81 -10.56
N ILE A 58 -8.06 3.75 -10.29
CA ILE A 58 -8.18 2.46 -10.97
C ILE A 58 -8.37 1.36 -9.93
N SER A 59 -9.32 0.47 -10.19
CA SER A 59 -9.52 -0.78 -9.47
C SER A 59 -9.67 -1.94 -10.48
N GLY A 60 -9.96 -3.15 -10.01
CA GLY A 60 -10.31 -4.28 -10.86
C GLY A 60 -10.83 -5.46 -10.04
N GLU A 61 -11.21 -6.53 -10.73
CA GLU A 61 -11.71 -7.76 -10.11
C GLU A 61 -10.67 -8.41 -9.20
N SER A 62 -9.40 -8.36 -9.61
CA SER A 62 -8.29 -8.88 -8.83
C SER A 62 -6.99 -8.13 -9.14
N MET A 63 -6.12 -8.08 -8.13
CA MET A 63 -4.73 -7.62 -8.25
C MET A 63 -3.81 -8.74 -7.80
N ARG A 64 -2.88 -9.14 -8.67
CA ARG A 64 -1.87 -10.15 -8.35
C ARG A 64 -0.49 -9.54 -8.40
N PHE A 65 0.25 -9.66 -7.30
CA PHE A 65 1.69 -9.40 -7.29
C PHE A 65 2.43 -10.54 -7.99
N VAL A 66 3.29 -10.20 -8.96
CA VAL A 66 4.16 -11.15 -9.66
C VAL A 66 5.53 -11.29 -9.00
N LYS A 67 5.92 -10.28 -8.23
CA LYS A 67 7.14 -10.26 -7.42
C LYS A 67 6.82 -9.70 -6.04
N ARG A 68 7.55 -10.17 -5.02
CA ARG A 68 7.48 -9.57 -3.69
C ARG A 68 8.16 -8.20 -3.73
N PRO A 69 7.51 -7.11 -3.29
CA PRO A 69 8.17 -5.82 -3.15
C PRO A 69 9.34 -5.91 -2.15
N ALA A 70 10.50 -5.42 -2.56
CA ALA A 70 11.68 -5.27 -1.71
C ALA A 70 12.24 -3.86 -1.91
N PHE A 71 12.67 -3.21 -0.84
CA PHE A 71 13.20 -1.84 -0.89
C PHE A 71 14.72 -1.83 -1.00
N ASN A 72 15.40 -2.92 -0.63
CA ASN A 72 16.85 -3.07 -0.63
C ASN A 72 17.57 -1.97 0.17
N ASP A 73 16.92 -1.47 1.23
CA ASP A 73 17.42 -0.39 2.11
C ASP A 73 18.07 -0.93 3.40
N GLY A 74 18.31 -2.25 3.46
CA GLY A 74 18.84 -2.92 4.65
C GLY A 74 17.81 -3.14 5.76
N ASN A 75 16.52 -2.86 5.53
CA ASN A 75 15.43 -3.07 6.51
C ASN A 75 14.38 -4.12 6.08
N ASP A 76 14.54 -4.76 4.92
CA ASP A 76 13.55 -5.71 4.41
C ASP A 76 13.33 -6.92 5.33
N GLN A 77 14.33 -7.30 6.13
CA GLN A 77 14.22 -8.34 7.16
C GLN A 77 13.18 -8.04 8.24
N TYR A 78 12.82 -6.77 8.44
CA TYR A 78 11.78 -6.36 9.39
C TYR A 78 10.38 -6.29 8.75
N ARG A 79 10.28 -6.34 7.41
CA ARG A 79 9.03 -6.24 6.65
C ARG A 79 8.39 -7.61 6.46
N LEU A 80 7.98 -8.21 7.57
CA LEU A 80 7.31 -9.51 7.59
C LEU A 80 5.87 -9.41 7.08
N THR A 81 5.45 -10.38 6.27
CA THR A 81 4.04 -10.58 5.92
C THR A 81 3.26 -11.11 7.11
N PRO A 82 1.91 -10.97 7.13
CA PRO A 82 1.09 -11.58 8.16
C PRO A 82 1.32 -13.09 8.34
N SER A 83 1.59 -13.83 7.26
CA SER A 83 1.89 -15.27 7.31
C SER A 83 3.26 -15.56 7.97
N GLU A 84 4.27 -14.74 7.70
CA GLU A 84 5.59 -14.87 8.34
C GLU A 84 5.54 -14.47 9.82
N ILE A 85 4.78 -13.43 10.16
CA ILE A 85 4.50 -13.06 11.55
C ILE A 85 3.81 -14.22 12.27
N LYS A 86 2.79 -14.83 11.65
CA LYS A 86 2.11 -16.01 12.20
C LYS A 86 3.07 -17.18 12.41
N ALA A 87 3.94 -17.46 11.45
CA ALA A 87 4.95 -18.52 11.59
C ALA A 87 5.89 -18.24 12.77
N LYS A 88 6.32 -16.98 12.94
CA LYS A 88 7.15 -16.55 14.08
C LYS A 88 6.43 -16.64 15.43
N ILE A 89 5.12 -16.40 15.48
CA ILE A 89 4.30 -16.58 16.69
C ILE A 89 4.26 -18.05 17.08
N VAL A 90 4.00 -18.95 16.11
CA VAL A 90 3.99 -20.40 16.33
C VAL A 90 5.38 -20.91 16.74
N GLU A 91 6.44 -20.44 16.11
CA GLU A 91 7.84 -20.77 16.46
C GLU A 91 8.18 -20.37 17.90
N LYS A 92 7.55 -19.31 18.42
CA LYS A 92 7.74 -18.80 19.79
C LYS A 92 6.84 -19.48 20.83
N ASP A 93 5.97 -20.39 20.41
CA ASP A 93 4.95 -21.03 21.26
C ASP A 93 4.13 -20.01 22.07
N ALA A 94 3.78 -18.89 21.43
CA ALA A 94 3.04 -17.82 22.09
C ALA A 94 1.54 -18.14 22.15
N ASP A 95 0.98 -18.09 23.35
CA ASP A 95 -0.44 -18.25 23.64
C ASP A 95 -1.24 -16.95 23.43
N VAL A 96 -0.58 -15.80 23.63
CA VAL A 96 -1.15 -14.46 23.48
C VAL A 96 -0.18 -13.54 22.74
N VAL A 97 -0.71 -12.64 21.90
CA VAL A 97 0.06 -11.63 21.16
C VAL A 97 -0.52 -10.25 21.43
N TYR A 98 0.32 -9.34 21.91
CA TYR A 98 0.01 -7.92 22.05
C TYR A 98 0.68 -7.13 20.93
N ALA A 99 -0.06 -6.21 20.31
CA ALA A 99 0.45 -5.34 19.25
C ALA A 99 0.56 -3.90 19.75
N PHE A 100 1.68 -3.26 19.45
CA PHE A 100 1.92 -1.85 19.76
C PHE A 100 2.32 -1.09 18.49
N GLN A 101 1.42 -0.26 17.99
CA GLN A 101 1.67 0.60 16.83
C GLN A 101 2.36 1.89 17.28
N VAL A 102 3.54 2.17 16.74
CA VAL A 102 4.28 3.41 16.99
C VAL A 102 4.76 4.06 15.70
N ARG A 103 4.96 5.38 15.76
CA ARG A 103 5.65 6.14 14.71
C ARG A 103 6.70 7.10 15.27
N ASN A 104 6.86 7.11 16.60
CA ASN A 104 7.77 7.96 17.34
C ASN A 104 8.62 7.08 18.26
N PRO A 105 9.87 7.49 18.57
CA PRO A 105 10.70 6.86 19.59
C PRO A 105 10.04 6.82 20.97
#